data_AF-A0A7R9AFE3-F1
#
_entry.id   AF-A0A7R9AFE3-F1
#
_cell.length_a   1.000
_cell.length_b   1.000
_cell.length_c   1.000
_cell.angle_alpha   90.00
_cell.angle_beta   90.00
_cell.angle_gamma   90.00
#
_symmetry.space_group_name_H-M   'P 1'
#
loop_
_entity.id
_entity.type
_entity.pdbx_description
1 polymer ?
#
loop_
_entity_poly.entity_id
_entity_poly.type
_entity_poly.pdbx_seq_one_letter_code
_entity_poly.pdbx_strand_id
1 'polypeptide(L)'
;MAKGSVAKTGLGLHSPLRAMVHDREAMELGEWEDFALTHVDFPVGDLFGKILACTALLPHVLIIGLITLVLFRRDLHTIFYMIGVATNDLSNTILKRIFQEVRPMRRKTLYSQYGMPSSHAQMIWFFTAYAFLFLSI
;
A
#
# COMPACT_ATOMS: atom_id res chain seq x y z
N MET A 1 52.73 6.51 27.66
CA MET A 1 52.63 7.99 27.54
C MET A 1 52.08 8.24 26.13
N ALA A 2 50.85 8.68 25.83
CA ALA A 2 49.72 9.31 26.54
C ALA A 2 48.41 8.76 25.90
N LYS A 3 47.43 8.22 26.65
CA LYS A 3 46.21 8.87 27.19
C LYS A 3 45.49 9.88 26.27
N GLY A 4 44.24 9.55 25.92
CA GLY A 4 43.22 10.42 25.34
C GLY A 4 41.91 9.63 25.15
N SER A 5 41.30 9.14 26.23
CA SER A 5 40.25 9.81 27.01
C SER A 5 38.88 9.80 26.32
N VAL A 6 38.19 8.69 26.57
CA VAL A 6 36.74 8.49 26.63
C VAL A 6 36.02 9.78 27.08
N ALA A 7 35.31 10.43 26.16
CA ALA A 7 34.34 11.47 26.50
C ALA A 7 32.94 10.84 26.61
N LYS A 8 32.64 10.32 27.80
CA LYS A 8 31.27 10.14 28.27
C LYS A 8 30.70 11.53 28.54
N THR A 9 29.89 12.07 27.64
CA THR A 9 29.03 13.22 27.95
C THR A 9 27.58 12.76 27.85
N GLY A 10 27.04 12.37 29.00
CA GLY A 10 25.61 12.21 29.19
C GLY A 10 24.97 13.60 29.13
N LEU A 11 24.21 13.85 28.05
CA LEU A 11 23.20 14.88 28.03
C LEU A 11 21.85 14.16 28.14
N GLY A 12 21.18 14.34 29.29
CA GLY A 12 19.93 13.68 29.65
C GLY A 12 18.75 14.11 28.78
N LEU A 13 18.69 13.61 27.55
CA LEU A 13 17.46 13.62 26.75
C LEU A 13 16.67 12.35 27.09
N HIS A 14 15.52 12.57 27.72
CA HIS A 14 14.62 11.53 28.20
C HIS A 14 14.32 10.45 27.14
N SER A 15 14.34 9.22 27.64
CA SER A 15 13.69 7.95 27.28
C SER A 15 13.07 7.68 25.89
N PRO A 16 12.15 8.46 25.30
CA PRO A 16 11.50 8.09 24.02
C PRO A 16 12.42 8.10 22.78
N LEU A 17 13.40 9.00 22.72
CA LEU A 17 14.21 9.19 21.51
C LEU A 17 15.21 8.04 21.31
N ARG A 18 15.75 7.49 22.40
CA ARG A 18 16.61 6.30 22.36
C ARG A 18 15.80 5.03 22.03
N ALA A 19 14.58 4.90 22.56
CA ALA A 19 13.68 3.80 22.21
C ALA A 19 13.31 3.87 20.72
N MET A 20 12.95 5.04 20.20
CA MET A 20 12.71 5.22 18.77
C MET A 20 13.92 4.90 17.89
N VAL A 21 15.13 5.28 18.30
CA VAL A 21 16.36 4.95 17.55
C VAL A 21 16.64 3.45 17.61
N HIS A 22 16.45 2.81 18.77
CA HIS A 22 16.65 1.38 18.91
C HIS A 22 15.57 0.56 18.18
N ASP A 23 14.33 1.02 18.15
CA ASP A 23 13.22 0.46 17.37
C ASP A 23 13.46 0.63 15.87
N ARG A 24 14.04 1.77 15.46
CA ARG A 24 14.48 2.02 14.08
C ARG A 24 15.59 1.06 13.68
N GLU A 25 16.60 0.88 14.52
CA GLU A 25 17.72 -0.04 14.28
C GLU A 25 17.25 -1.49 14.23
N ALA A 26 16.35 -1.90 15.12
CA ALA A 26 15.74 -3.23 15.09
C ALA A 26 14.87 -3.46 13.84
N MET A 27 14.19 -2.42 13.34
CA MET A 27 13.43 -2.45 12.08
C MET A 27 14.34 -2.49 10.85
N GLU A 28 15.55 -1.91 10.91
CA GLU A 28 16.54 -1.99 9.83
C GLU A 28 17.30 -3.32 9.79
N LEU A 29 17.45 -4.01 10.93
CA LEU A 29 18.18 -5.29 11.04
C LEU A 29 17.28 -6.53 10.86
N GLY A 30 15.96 -6.37 10.86
CA GLY A 30 15.04 -7.46 10.56
C GLY A 30 15.16 -7.86 9.09
N GLU A 31 15.31 -9.16 8.81
CA GLU A 31 15.17 -9.67 7.46
C GLU A 31 13.77 -9.28 6.94
N TRP A 32 13.73 -8.68 5.76
CA TRP A 32 12.49 -8.28 5.09
C TRP A 32 12.15 -9.37 4.07
N GLU A 33 10.94 -9.93 4.16
CA GLU A 33 10.42 -10.85 3.15
C GLU A 33 9.56 -10.05 2.16
N ASP A 34 9.85 -10.19 0.87
CA ASP A 34 9.08 -9.57 -0.20
C ASP A 34 7.97 -10.54 -0.65
N PHE A 35 6.69 -10.17 -0.52
CA PHE A 35 5.65 -10.87 -1.28
C PHE A 35 5.69 -10.36 -2.72
N ALA A 36 6.42 -11.09 -3.56
CA ALA A 36 6.61 -10.79 -4.98
C ALA A 36 5.29 -10.51 -5.75
N LEU A 37 4.18 -11.09 -5.30
CA LEU A 37 2.89 -10.98 -5.99
C LEU A 37 2.12 -9.68 -5.71
N THR A 38 2.30 -9.07 -4.54
CA THR A 38 1.65 -7.78 -4.18
C THR A 38 2.62 -6.64 -3.97
N HIS A 39 3.93 -6.92 -4.04
CA HIS A 39 4.98 -5.93 -3.81
C HIS A 39 4.82 -5.23 -2.45
N VAL A 40 4.32 -5.99 -1.48
CA VAL A 40 4.15 -5.58 -0.09
C VAL A 40 5.22 -6.30 0.69
N ASP A 41 6.12 -5.54 1.31
CA ASP A 41 7.19 -6.11 2.13
C ASP A 41 6.79 -6.00 3.60
N PHE A 42 7.00 -7.08 4.34
CA PHE A 42 6.62 -7.22 5.74
C PHE A 42 7.84 -7.76 6.51
N PRO A 43 8.01 -7.35 7.78
CA PRO A 43 9.08 -7.90 8.61
C PRO A 43 8.85 -9.41 8.81
N VAL A 44 9.93 -10.19 8.74
CA VAL A 44 9.89 -11.65 8.96
C VAL A 44 9.28 -11.92 10.35
N GLY A 45 8.17 -12.65 10.38
CA GLY A 45 7.45 -13.03 11.60
C GLY A 45 6.11 -12.31 11.86
N ASP A 46 5.73 -11.31 11.06
CA ASP A 46 4.43 -10.63 11.22
C ASP A 46 3.29 -11.31 10.42
N LEU A 47 2.48 -12.11 11.12
CA LEU A 47 1.32 -12.79 10.55
C LEU A 47 0.25 -11.79 10.05
N PHE A 48 0.11 -10.63 10.70
CA PHE A 48 -0.86 -9.61 10.35
C PHE A 48 -0.46 -8.92 9.03
N GLY A 49 0.84 -8.60 8.88
CA GLY A 49 1.42 -8.13 7.63
C GLY A 49 1.18 -9.08 6.45
N LYS A 50 1.31 -10.41 6.68
CA LYS A 50 1.02 -11.42 5.64
C LYS A 50 -0.46 -11.42 5.22
N ILE A 51 -1.38 -11.31 6.18
CA ILE A 51 -2.82 -11.21 5.89
C ILE A 51 -3.12 -9.95 5.09
N LEU A 52 -2.59 -8.80 5.51
CA LEU A 52 -2.78 -7.53 4.80
C LEU A 52 -2.21 -7.58 3.37
N ALA A 53 -1.02 -8.16 3.19
CA ALA A 53 -0.45 -8.37 1.87
C ALA A 53 -1.34 -9.25 0.98
N CYS A 54 -1.99 -10.27 1.53
CA CYS A 54 -2.98 -11.08 0.81
C CYS A 54 -4.23 -10.27 0.43
N THR A 55 -4.75 -9.44 1.35
CA THR A 55 -5.92 -8.60 1.05
C THR A 55 -5.67 -7.57 -0.05
N ALA A 56 -4.41 -7.15 -0.25
CA ALA A 56 -4.04 -6.27 -1.36
C ALA A 56 -4.28 -6.90 -2.74
N LEU A 57 -4.40 -8.23 -2.83
CA LEU A 57 -4.68 -8.94 -4.07
C LEU A 57 -6.18 -9.03 -4.41
N LEU A 58 -7.07 -8.91 -3.41
CA LEU A 58 -8.52 -9.00 -3.58
C LEU A 58 -9.08 -8.08 -4.69
N PRO A 59 -8.69 -6.79 -4.77
CA PRO A 59 -8.99 -5.91 -5.89
C PRO A 59 -8.85 -6.52 -7.29
N HIS A 60 -7.72 -7.16 -7.54
CA HIS A 60 -7.37 -7.68 -8.86
C HIS A 60 -8.19 -8.93 -9.18
N VAL A 61 -8.40 -9.79 -8.18
CA VAL A 61 -9.26 -10.98 -8.30
C VAL A 61 -10.70 -10.59 -8.62
N LEU A 62 -11.22 -9.53 -7.99
CA LEU A 62 -12.57 -9.03 -8.27
C LEU A 62 -12.72 -8.55 -9.73
N ILE A 63 -11.74 -7.80 -10.23
CA ILE A 63 -11.76 -7.33 -11.64
C ILE A 63 -11.76 -8.51 -12.61
N ILE A 64 -10.90 -9.51 -12.39
CA ILE A 64 -10.83 -10.71 -13.24
C ILE A 64 -12.14 -11.51 -13.20
N GLY A 65 -12.72 -11.68 -12.01
CA GLY A 65 -14.00 -12.36 -11.83
C GLY A 65 -15.14 -11.65 -12.58
N LEU A 66 -15.15 -10.32 -12.54
CA LEU A 66 -16.16 -9.52 -13.25
C LEU A 66 -15.99 -9.55 -14.77
N ILE A 67 -14.76 -9.48 -15.29
CA ILE A 67 -14.49 -9.68 -16.73
C ILE A 67 -15.05 -11.03 -17.18
N THR A 68 -14.80 -12.07 -16.39
CA THR A 68 -15.33 -13.42 -16.66
C THR A 68 -16.85 -13.41 -16.68
N LEU A 69 -17.50 -12.76 -15.70
CA LEU A 69 -18.96 -12.63 -15.64
C LEU A 69 -19.55 -11.93 -16.89
N VAL A 70 -18.91 -10.85 -17.35
CA VAL A 70 -19.32 -10.13 -18.58
C VAL A 70 -19.29 -11.05 -19.79
N LEU A 71 -18.22 -11.83 -19.95
CA LEU A 71 -18.05 -12.71 -21.11
C LEU A 71 -19.13 -13.80 -21.18
N PHE A 72 -19.54 -14.34 -20.04
CA PHE A 72 -20.53 -15.43 -19.99
C PHE A 72 -21.98 -14.95 -19.97
N ARG A 73 -22.31 -13.87 -19.27
CA ARG A 73 -23.71 -13.42 -19.11
C ARG A 73 -24.11 -12.27 -20.04
N ARG A 74 -23.15 -11.48 -20.54
CA ARG A 74 -23.38 -10.29 -21.39
C ARG A 74 -24.48 -9.34 -20.86
N ASP A 75 -24.61 -9.26 -19.54
CA ASP A 75 -25.57 -8.37 -18.89
C ASP A 75 -25.11 -6.91 -19.05
N LEU A 76 -26.04 -6.04 -19.47
CA LEU A 76 -25.78 -4.62 -19.71
C LEU A 76 -25.24 -3.94 -18.43
N HIS A 77 -25.75 -4.34 -17.26
CA HIS A 77 -25.29 -3.87 -15.95
C HIS A 77 -23.80 -4.12 -15.73
N THR A 78 -23.33 -5.34 -16.01
CA THR A 78 -21.92 -5.70 -15.81
C THR A 78 -21.00 -4.99 -16.81
N ILE A 79 -21.50 -4.67 -18.01
CA ILE A 79 -20.76 -3.85 -18.99
C ILE A 79 -20.60 -2.41 -18.48
N PHE A 80 -21.67 -1.77 -18.00
CA PHE A 80 -21.58 -0.43 -17.42
C PHE A 80 -20.66 -0.40 -16.19
N TYR A 81 -20.71 -1.45 -15.36
CA TYR A 81 -19.79 -1.60 -14.23
C TYR A 81 -18.33 -1.60 -14.69
N MET A 82 -17.99 -2.42 -15.70
CA MET A 82 -16.63 -2.51 -16.24
C MET A 82 -16.14 -1.19 -16.84
N ILE A 83 -17.00 -0.46 -17.55
CA ILE A 83 -16.69 0.88 -18.06
C ILE A 83 -16.34 1.80 -16.90
N GLY A 84 -17.15 1.79 -15.82
CA GLY A 84 -16.89 2.60 -14.64
C GLY A 84 -15.57 2.24 -13.93
N VAL A 85 -15.22 0.95 -13.83
CA VAL A 85 -13.91 0.52 -13.29
C VAL A 85 -12.76 1.06 -14.14
N ALA A 86 -12.86 0.97 -15.47
CA ALA A 86 -11.84 1.48 -16.38
C ALA A 86 -11.69 3.00 -16.28
N THR A 87 -12.81 3.75 -16.22
CA THR A 87 -12.78 5.20 -16.02
C THR A 87 -12.19 5.58 -14.67
N ASN A 88 -12.47 4.81 -13.62
CA ASN A 88 -11.92 5.02 -12.29
C ASN A 88 -10.39 4.85 -12.26
N ASP A 89 -9.88 3.77 -12.86
CA ASP A 89 -8.44 3.51 -12.95
C ASP A 89 -7.70 4.55 -13.83
N LEU A 90 -8.33 4.93 -14.95
CA LEU A 90 -7.81 5.99 -15.81
C LEU A 90 -7.72 7.32 -15.06
N SER A 91 -8.77 7.69 -14.33
CA SER A 91 -8.78 8.89 -13.50
C SER A 91 -7.70 8.83 -12.42
N ASN A 92 -7.52 7.68 -11.76
CA ASN A 92 -6.45 7.49 -10.77
C ASN A 92 -5.07 7.75 -11.40
N THR A 93 -4.82 7.18 -12.59
CA THR A 93 -3.56 7.34 -13.30
C THR A 93 -3.32 8.79 -13.74
N ILE A 94 -4.35 9.48 -14.21
CA ILE A 94 -4.26 10.90 -14.58
C ILE A 94 -3.97 11.74 -13.35
N LEU A 95 -4.69 11.55 -12.25
CA LEU A 95 -4.48 12.30 -11.01
C LEU A 95 -3.07 12.07 -10.46
N LYS A 96 -2.55 10.84 -10.52
CA LYS A 96 -1.17 10.54 -10.10
C LYS A 96 -0.13 11.30 -10.92
N ARG A 97 -0.37 11.48 -12.22
CA ARG A 97 0.50 12.26 -13.11
C ARG A 97 0.40 13.77 -12.87
N ILE A 98 -0.71 14.26 -12.32
CA ILE A 98 -0.93 15.67 -11.99
C ILE A 98 -0.28 16.02 -10.65
N PHE A 99 -0.57 15.27 -9.59
CA PHE A 99 -0.11 15.63 -8.23
C PHE A 99 1.35 15.28 -7.99
N GLN A 100 1.82 14.19 -8.58
CA GLN A 100 3.22 13.75 -8.51
C GLN A 100 3.82 13.76 -7.09
N GLU A 101 3.01 13.54 -6.06
CA GLU A 101 3.50 13.60 -4.68
C GLU A 101 4.43 12.44 -4.39
N VAL A 102 5.55 12.76 -3.74
CA VAL A 102 6.53 11.76 -3.29
C VAL A 102 5.91 10.97 -2.13
N ARG A 103 5.95 9.63 -2.20
CA ARG A 103 5.52 8.81 -1.07
C ARG A 103 6.43 9.09 0.13
N PRO A 104 5.89 9.18 1.37
CA PRO A 104 6.71 9.31 2.56
C PRO A 104 7.75 8.17 2.59
N MET A 105 9.02 8.54 2.42
CA MET A 105 10.14 7.61 2.30
C MET A 105 10.37 6.92 3.65
N ARG A 106 9.94 5.66 3.76
CA ARG A 106 10.29 4.81 4.91
C ARG A 106 11.47 3.87 4.62
N ARG A 107 11.89 3.71 3.35
CA ARG A 107 12.95 2.78 2.90
C ARG A 107 13.74 3.29 1.69
N LYS A 108 14.90 2.66 1.44
CA LYS A 108 15.88 2.99 0.37
C LYS A 108 15.47 2.53 -1.04
N THR A 109 14.57 1.56 -1.17
CA THR A 109 14.10 1.02 -2.45
C THR A 109 12.68 1.53 -2.77
N LEU A 110 12.57 2.37 -3.79
CA LEU A 110 11.30 2.83 -4.35
C LEU A 110 10.89 1.94 -5.52
N TYR A 111 9.97 1.02 -5.30
CA TYR A 111 9.38 0.23 -6.39
C TYR A 111 8.11 0.89 -7.00
N SER A 112 7.53 1.89 -6.34
CA SER A 112 6.26 2.50 -6.75
C SER A 112 6.42 3.93 -7.25
N GLN A 113 5.79 4.24 -8.39
CA GLN A 113 5.48 5.61 -8.80
C GLN A 113 4.46 6.25 -7.85
N TYR A 114 4.53 7.60 -7.76
CA TYR A 114 3.71 8.60 -7.05
C TYR A 114 2.74 8.15 -5.94
N GLY A 115 2.71 8.91 -4.85
CA GLY A 115 1.99 8.58 -3.61
C GLY A 115 0.51 8.87 -3.60
N MET A 116 0.08 9.87 -4.35
CA MET A 116 -1.31 10.29 -4.40
C MET A 116 -1.87 10.29 -5.81
N PRO A 117 -3.14 9.91 -6.02
CA PRO A 117 -4.07 9.24 -5.08
C PRO A 117 -3.85 7.72 -4.96
N SER A 118 -4.35 7.11 -3.86
CA SER A 118 -4.28 5.66 -3.62
C SER A 118 -5.21 4.88 -4.55
N SER A 119 -4.66 4.00 -5.39
CA SER A 119 -5.43 3.15 -6.31
C SER A 119 -6.36 2.19 -5.59
N HIS A 120 -5.88 1.52 -4.53
CA HIS A 120 -6.68 0.58 -3.74
C HIS A 120 -7.89 1.25 -3.11
N ALA A 121 -7.69 2.41 -2.47
CA ALA A 121 -8.79 3.13 -1.83
C ALA A 121 -9.82 3.61 -2.86
N GLN A 122 -9.36 4.16 -3.98
CA GLN A 122 -10.24 4.66 -5.03
C GLN A 122 -11.06 3.52 -5.67
N MET A 123 -10.46 2.34 -5.86
CA MET A 123 -11.15 1.19 -6.40
C MET A 123 -12.19 0.60 -5.44
N ILE A 124 -11.86 0.44 -4.14
CA ILE A 124 -12.82 -0.03 -3.13
C ILE A 124 -14.00 0.95 -2.98
N TRP A 125 -13.71 2.26 -3.02
CA TRP A 125 -14.76 3.29 -2.97
C TRP A 125 -15.71 3.18 -4.17
N PHE A 126 -15.17 3.08 -5.39
CA PHE A 126 -15.98 2.91 -6.60
C PHE A 126 -16.85 1.64 -6.54
N PHE A 127 -16.25 0.50 -6.16
CA PHE A 127 -16.98 -0.77 -6.00
C PHE A 127 -18.13 -0.62 -5.01
N THR A 128 -17.87 -0.05 -3.84
CA THR A 128 -18.87 0.10 -2.76
C THR A 128 -20.00 1.05 -3.17
N ALA A 129 -19.66 2.20 -3.77
CA ALA A 129 -20.65 3.17 -4.23
C ALA A 129 -21.55 2.58 -5.33
N TYR A 130 -20.96 1.89 -6.32
CA TYR A 130 -21.73 1.22 -7.36
C TYR A 130 -22.63 0.13 -6.79
N ALA A 131 -22.09 -0.73 -5.91
CA ALA A 131 -22.86 -1.79 -5.27
C ALA A 131 -24.04 -1.22 -4.47
N PHE A 132 -23.84 -0.13 -3.75
CA PHE A 132 -24.92 0.55 -3.02
C PHE A 132 -26.01 1.08 -3.96
N LEU A 133 -25.63 1.76 -5.05
CA LEU A 133 -26.58 2.25 -6.04
C LEU A 133 -27.36 1.10 -6.69
N PHE A 134 -26.67 0.03 -7.06
CA PHE A 134 -27.28 -1.16 -7.65
C PHE A 134 -28.26 -1.85 -6.69
N LEU A 135 -27.97 -1.90 -5.39
CA LEU A 135 -28.86 -2.48 -4.38
C LEU A 135 -30.04 -1.56 -4.02
N SER A 136 -29.89 -0.25 -4.24
CA SER A 136 -30.92 0.75 -3.89
C SER A 136 -31.99 0.97 -4.97
N ILE A 137 -31.77 0.44 -6.17
CA ILE A 137 -32.67 0.51 -7.34
C ILE A 137 -33.39 -0.83 -7.46
#